data_AF-A0A2R6D6K1-F1
#
_entry.id   AF-A0A2R6D6K1-F1
#
_cell.length_a   1.000
_cell.length_b   1.000
_cell.length_c   1.000
_cell.angle_alpha   90.00
_cell.angle_beta   90.00
_cell.angle_gamma   90.00
#
_symmetry.space_group_name_H-M   'P 1'
#
loop_
_entity.id
_entity.type
_entity.pdbx_description
1 polymer ?
#
loop_
_entity_poly.entity_id
_entity_poly.type
_entity_poly.pdbx_seq_one_letter_code
_entity_poly.pdbx_strand_id
1 'polypeptide(L)'
;MELSPSIVREYDRAAPEPSETETATFALGCFWGPDARFGARAGVVRTRVGYAGGTRADPSYHALGDHTEVFQADFDPDRTSYRELLVDVLRSHDPNTRVRKTQYQNVVFAATPAQRTTLDTVLEERGLDPEAIATRVEQLGRFYPAEDYHQKHSLRGTPGLESVFEELGYDDTDLRESPAATTSTGSCRTRWAGRSARSRRSVAGRGRGQPRPWSRREVPQSRGRRSARAASAASATTTSTSPSTTRSSGSSVPGPRTGRTPGGGRRVARSVSSEKSE
;
A
#
# COMPACT_ATOMS: atom_id res chain seq x y z
N MET A 1 -3.80 -26.90 13.22
CA MET A 1 -2.44 -26.79 13.77
C MET A 1 -2.54 -25.87 14.97
N GLU A 2 -2.31 -26.41 16.14
CA GLU A 2 -2.25 -25.64 17.38
C GLU A 2 -0.88 -24.96 17.40
N LEU A 3 -0.85 -23.64 17.59
CA LEU A 3 0.42 -22.91 17.73
C LEU A 3 1.04 -23.34 19.05
N SER A 4 2.27 -23.86 19.00
CA SER A 4 3.05 -24.22 20.19
C SER A 4 4.33 -23.40 20.26
N PRO A 5 4.93 -23.23 21.45
CA PRO A 5 6.22 -22.55 21.61
C PRO A 5 7.33 -23.14 20.73
N SER A 6 7.37 -24.47 20.57
CA SER A 6 8.35 -25.14 19.71
C SER A 6 8.16 -24.81 18.22
N ILE A 7 6.91 -24.82 17.73
CA ILE A 7 6.59 -24.49 16.34
C ILE A 7 6.96 -23.03 16.05
N VAL A 8 6.65 -22.11 16.95
CA VAL A 8 7.00 -20.68 16.78
C VAL A 8 8.51 -20.50 16.68
N ARG A 9 9.29 -21.07 17.60
CA ARG A 9 10.77 -20.99 17.56
C ARG A 9 11.37 -21.60 16.30
N GLU A 10 10.87 -22.75 15.88
CA GLU A 10 11.35 -23.42 14.67
C GLU A 10 11.03 -22.60 13.43
N TYR A 11 9.82 -22.06 13.34
CA TYR A 11 9.39 -21.22 12.22
C TYR A 11 10.22 -19.94 12.14
N ASP A 12 10.41 -19.23 13.26
CA ASP A 12 11.18 -17.99 13.29
C ASP A 12 12.65 -18.21 12.92
N ARG A 13 13.25 -19.33 13.37
CA ARG A 13 14.63 -19.69 13.03
C ARG A 13 14.81 -20.10 11.57
N ALA A 14 13.80 -20.72 10.97
CA ALA A 14 13.87 -21.21 9.59
C ALA A 14 13.52 -20.12 8.55
N ALA A 15 13.02 -18.97 8.99
CA ALA A 15 12.66 -17.87 8.11
C ALA A 15 13.90 -17.16 7.56
N PRO A 16 13.84 -16.61 6.33
CA PRO A 16 14.93 -15.82 5.76
C PRO A 16 15.38 -14.68 6.68
N GLU A 17 16.70 -14.50 6.77
CA GLU A 17 17.30 -13.41 7.51
C GLU A 17 17.03 -12.07 6.79
N PRO A 18 17.08 -10.92 7.50
CA PRO A 18 16.82 -9.62 6.87
C PRO A 18 17.67 -9.32 5.63
N SER A 19 18.91 -9.81 5.58
CA SER A 19 19.81 -9.66 4.41
C SER A 19 19.40 -10.46 3.18
N GLU A 20 18.51 -11.43 3.34
CA GLU A 20 17.99 -12.30 2.27
C GLU A 20 16.60 -11.84 1.80
N THR A 21 16.04 -10.80 2.42
CA THR A 21 14.72 -10.27 2.11
C THR A 21 14.78 -8.88 1.47
N GLU A 22 13.73 -8.54 0.74
CA GLU A 22 13.45 -7.19 0.28
C GLU A 22 12.26 -6.60 1.03
N THR A 23 12.24 -5.27 1.20
CA THR A 23 11.14 -4.58 1.89
C THR A 23 10.29 -3.75 0.93
N ALA A 24 8.97 -3.92 0.99
CA ALA A 24 7.99 -3.10 0.28
C ALA A 24 7.16 -2.27 1.29
N THR A 25 6.87 -1.01 0.97
CA THR A 25 6.09 -0.11 1.85
C THR A 25 4.86 0.44 1.13
N PHE A 26 3.67 0.28 1.73
CA PHE A 26 2.41 0.73 1.14
C PHE A 26 1.47 1.34 2.19
N ALA A 27 0.58 2.22 1.75
CA ALA A 27 -0.55 2.75 2.52
C ALA A 27 -1.87 2.28 1.88
N LEU A 28 -2.76 1.70 2.68
CA LEU A 28 -4.05 1.14 2.23
C LEU A 28 -5.16 1.40 3.25
N GLY A 29 -5.24 2.64 3.75
CA GLY A 29 -6.11 2.98 4.87
C GLY A 29 -5.59 2.46 6.20
N CYS A 30 -6.50 2.02 7.09
CA CYS A 30 -6.09 1.53 8.41
C CYS A 30 -5.18 0.31 8.31
N PHE A 31 -3.97 0.40 8.86
CA PHE A 31 -2.88 -0.56 8.61
C PHE A 31 -3.09 -1.96 9.20
N TRP A 32 -4.06 -2.18 10.10
CA TRP A 32 -4.32 -3.48 10.73
C TRP A 32 -4.86 -4.49 9.73
N GLY A 33 -5.69 -4.03 8.79
CA GLY A 33 -6.23 -4.86 7.73
C GLY A 33 -5.14 -5.33 6.76
N PRO A 34 -4.33 -4.41 6.19
CA PRO A 34 -3.17 -4.73 5.38
C PRO A 34 -2.13 -5.61 6.10
N ASP A 35 -1.75 -5.32 7.34
CA ASP A 35 -0.82 -6.14 8.13
C ASP A 35 -1.25 -7.61 8.16
N ALA A 36 -2.50 -7.88 8.57
CA ALA A 36 -3.03 -9.23 8.56
C ALA A 36 -3.16 -9.80 7.12
N ARG A 37 -3.61 -9.02 6.15
CA ARG A 37 -3.78 -9.52 4.77
C ARG A 37 -2.45 -9.94 4.15
N PHE A 38 -1.41 -9.13 4.30
CA PHE A 38 -0.10 -9.36 3.70
C PHE A 38 0.71 -10.37 4.51
N GLY A 39 0.58 -10.38 5.84
CA GLY A 39 1.18 -11.43 6.68
C GLY A 39 0.66 -12.84 6.41
N ALA A 40 -0.52 -13.00 5.79
CA ALA A 40 -1.04 -14.29 5.35
C ALA A 40 -0.46 -14.78 4.00
N ARG A 41 0.33 -13.96 3.30
CA ARG A 41 0.77 -14.28 1.94
C ARG A 41 1.99 -15.17 1.94
N ALA A 42 2.01 -16.14 1.02
CA ALA A 42 3.23 -16.89 0.73
C ALA A 42 4.33 -15.93 0.25
N GLY A 43 5.55 -16.15 0.75
CA GLY A 43 6.72 -15.32 0.43
C GLY A 43 6.87 -14.06 1.30
N VAL A 44 5.83 -13.61 1.99
CA VAL A 44 5.97 -12.54 3.00
C VAL A 44 6.54 -13.15 4.27
N VAL A 45 7.63 -12.57 4.76
CA VAL A 45 8.39 -13.06 5.92
C VAL A 45 8.02 -12.28 7.18
N ARG A 46 8.06 -10.94 7.12
CA ARG A 46 7.75 -10.06 8.26
C ARG A 46 6.86 -8.92 7.82
N THR A 47 6.06 -8.40 8.75
CA THR A 47 5.24 -7.20 8.53
C THR A 47 5.37 -6.24 9.70
N ARG A 48 5.42 -4.94 9.41
CA ARG A 48 5.46 -3.87 10.43
C ARG A 48 4.47 -2.80 10.06
N VAL A 49 3.75 -2.24 11.03
CA VAL A 49 2.88 -1.08 10.80
C VAL A 49 3.54 0.19 11.29
N GLY A 50 3.21 1.32 10.66
CA GLY A 50 3.88 2.59 10.94
C GLY A 50 3.29 3.79 10.21
N TYR A 51 4.09 4.84 10.16
CA TYR A 51 3.73 6.14 9.58
C TYR A 51 4.80 6.57 8.56
N ALA A 52 4.35 7.06 7.39
CA ALA A 52 5.24 7.58 6.34
C ALA A 52 4.50 8.59 5.44
N GLY A 53 5.23 9.22 4.53
CA GLY A 53 4.68 10.16 3.53
C GLY A 53 4.39 11.57 4.04
N GLY A 54 4.81 11.88 5.27
CA GLY A 54 4.77 13.20 5.87
C GLY A 54 6.15 13.75 6.20
N THR A 55 6.17 14.95 6.78
CA THR A 55 7.35 15.75 7.11
C THR A 55 7.59 15.87 8.62
N ARG A 56 6.61 15.51 9.46
CA ARG A 56 6.75 15.55 10.92
C ARG A 56 7.80 14.53 11.40
N ALA A 57 8.75 14.98 12.22
CA ALA A 57 9.65 14.06 12.92
C ALA A 57 8.90 13.33 14.05
N ASP A 58 9.21 12.04 14.20
CA ASP A 58 8.71 11.16 15.27
C ASP A 58 7.18 11.24 15.46
N PRO A 59 6.38 10.92 14.42
CA PRO A 59 4.93 10.86 14.51
C PRO A 59 4.48 9.77 15.49
N SER A 60 3.32 10.01 16.10
CA SER A 60 2.60 9.04 16.94
C SER A 60 1.14 8.96 16.49
N TYR A 61 0.40 7.96 16.97
CA TYR A 61 -1.02 7.77 16.63
C TYR A 61 -1.89 9.02 16.91
N HIS A 62 -1.54 9.79 17.95
CA HIS A 62 -2.26 11.02 18.31
C HIS A 62 -1.67 12.29 17.71
N ALA A 63 -0.51 12.20 17.04
CA ALA A 63 0.19 13.32 16.44
C ALA A 63 0.89 12.91 15.12
N LEU A 64 0.13 12.47 14.12
CA LEU A 64 0.67 12.05 12.82
C LEU A 64 1.22 13.22 11.98
N GLY A 65 0.67 14.43 12.14
CA GLY A 65 0.92 15.51 11.18
C GLY A 65 0.34 15.19 9.81
N ASP A 66 1.20 15.20 8.80
CA ASP A 66 0.91 14.90 7.38
C ASP A 66 1.25 13.45 6.99
N HIS A 67 1.70 12.62 7.93
CA HIS A 67 1.90 11.19 7.71
C HIS A 67 0.56 10.45 7.50
N THR A 68 0.63 9.35 6.76
CA THR A 68 -0.44 8.36 6.67
C THR A 68 -0.03 7.07 7.37
N GLU A 69 -1.01 6.25 7.78
CA GLU A 69 -0.78 4.88 8.20
C GLU A 69 -0.25 4.06 7.01
N VAL A 70 0.81 3.30 7.27
CA VAL A 70 1.49 2.43 6.30
C VAL A 70 1.80 1.08 6.92
N PHE A 71 2.07 0.11 6.05
CA PHE A 71 2.70 -1.14 6.45
C PHE A 71 3.93 -1.41 5.59
N GLN A 72 4.93 -2.04 6.20
CA GLN A 72 6.06 -2.67 5.52
C GLN A 72 5.83 -4.17 5.47
N ALA A 73 6.21 -4.78 4.36
CA ALA A 73 6.31 -6.22 4.21
C ALA A 73 7.74 -6.55 3.76
N ASP A 74 8.45 -7.30 4.60
CA ASP A 74 9.68 -7.98 4.17
C ASP A 74 9.27 -9.26 3.47
N PHE A 75 9.80 -9.51 2.29
CA PHE A 75 9.48 -10.66 1.48
C PHE A 75 10.73 -11.33 0.94
N ASP A 76 10.63 -12.64 0.76
CA ASP A 76 11.63 -13.48 0.14
C ASP A 76 11.50 -13.35 -1.40
N PRO A 77 12.49 -12.76 -2.10
CA PRO A 77 12.42 -12.51 -3.53
C PRO A 77 12.39 -13.80 -4.37
N ASP A 78 12.81 -14.95 -3.81
CA ASP A 78 12.75 -16.25 -4.49
C ASP A 78 11.34 -16.86 -4.45
N ARG A 79 10.46 -16.34 -3.59
CA ARG A 79 9.10 -16.86 -3.35
C ARG A 79 7.99 -15.93 -3.78
N THR A 80 8.21 -14.62 -3.71
CA THR A 80 7.30 -13.61 -4.25
C THR A 80 8.07 -12.37 -4.66
N SER A 81 7.48 -11.51 -5.46
CA SER A 81 8.13 -10.28 -5.95
C SER A 81 7.41 -9.01 -5.50
N TYR A 82 8.15 -7.90 -5.48
CA TYR A 82 7.56 -6.56 -5.31
C TYR A 82 6.39 -6.31 -6.28
N ARG A 83 6.51 -6.79 -7.53
CA ARG A 83 5.47 -6.68 -8.55
C ARG A 83 4.18 -7.38 -8.14
N GLU A 84 4.26 -8.59 -7.58
CA GLU A 84 3.07 -9.32 -7.12
C GLU A 84 2.39 -8.64 -5.93
N LEU A 85 3.18 -8.15 -4.98
CA LEU A 85 2.65 -7.39 -3.84
C LEU A 85 1.96 -6.11 -4.33
N LEU A 86 2.61 -5.35 -5.22
CA LEU A 86 2.09 -4.13 -5.82
C LEU A 86 0.79 -4.38 -6.59
N VAL A 87 0.74 -5.43 -7.40
CA VAL A 87 -0.45 -5.82 -8.17
C VAL A 87 -1.65 -6.03 -7.25
N ASP A 88 -1.44 -6.59 -6.06
CA ASP A 88 -2.49 -6.84 -5.08
C ASP A 88 -2.86 -5.63 -4.23
N VAL A 89 -1.90 -4.72 -3.99
CA VAL A 89 -2.15 -3.38 -3.44
C VAL A 89 -3.08 -2.61 -4.38
N LEU A 90 -2.75 -2.51 -5.67
CA LEU A 90 -3.57 -1.79 -6.65
C LEU A 90 -4.95 -2.44 -6.89
N ARG A 91 -5.11 -3.75 -6.63
CA ARG A 91 -6.42 -4.43 -6.69
C ARG A 91 -7.25 -4.26 -5.43
N SER A 92 -6.68 -3.75 -4.33
CA SER A 92 -7.35 -3.67 -3.03
C SER A 92 -8.31 -2.50 -2.89
N HIS A 93 -8.20 -1.51 -3.76
CA HIS A 93 -8.99 -0.28 -3.78
C HIS A 93 -9.18 0.19 -5.22
N ASP A 94 -10.07 1.17 -5.42
CA ASP A 94 -10.14 1.89 -6.69
C ASP A 94 -9.04 2.97 -6.72
N PRO A 95 -8.05 2.89 -7.63
CA PRO A 95 -6.94 3.84 -7.69
C PRO A 95 -7.36 5.26 -8.07
N ASN A 96 -8.58 5.47 -8.59
CA ASN A 96 -9.10 6.79 -8.96
C ASN A 96 -9.90 7.45 -7.84
N THR A 97 -10.17 6.73 -6.75
CA THR A 97 -10.97 7.25 -5.63
C THR A 97 -10.07 7.90 -4.59
N ARG A 98 -10.25 9.21 -4.39
CA ARG A 98 -9.54 9.97 -3.36
C ARG A 98 -10.10 9.69 -1.97
N VAL A 99 -9.20 9.38 -1.02
CA VAL A 99 -9.55 9.28 0.41
C VAL A 99 -9.48 10.67 1.05
N ARG A 100 -10.45 11.02 1.90
CA ARG A 100 -10.52 12.35 2.54
C ARG A 100 -9.58 12.52 3.73
N LYS A 101 -9.37 11.47 4.53
CA LYS A 101 -8.55 11.53 5.74
C LYS A 101 -7.07 11.35 5.40
N THR A 102 -6.21 12.25 5.85
CA THR A 102 -4.74 12.16 5.68
C THR A 102 -4.17 10.86 6.24
N GLN A 103 -4.67 10.43 7.40
CA GLN A 103 -4.25 9.19 8.07
C GLN A 103 -4.47 7.91 7.25
N TYR A 104 -5.40 7.92 6.29
CA TYR A 104 -5.88 6.73 5.58
C TYR A 104 -5.71 6.83 4.06
N GLN A 105 -4.73 7.58 3.59
CA GLN A 105 -4.48 7.70 2.15
C GLN A 105 -4.04 6.35 1.56
N ASN A 106 -4.27 6.19 0.25
CA ASN A 106 -3.66 5.11 -0.53
C ASN A 106 -2.38 5.66 -1.14
N VAL A 107 -1.25 5.01 -0.84
CA VAL A 107 0.08 5.45 -1.28
C VAL A 107 0.91 4.22 -1.60
N VAL A 108 1.61 4.27 -2.73
CA VAL A 108 2.64 3.31 -3.08
C VAL A 108 3.98 3.99 -2.94
N PHE A 109 4.82 3.50 -2.02
CA PHE A 109 6.16 4.04 -1.82
C PHE A 109 7.18 3.17 -2.55
N ALA A 110 7.92 3.75 -3.48
CA ALA A 110 9.12 3.15 -4.05
C ALA A 110 10.31 3.49 -3.16
N ALA A 111 10.93 2.50 -2.53
CA ALA A 111 12.13 2.69 -1.73
C ALA A 111 13.41 2.69 -2.58
N THR A 112 13.40 1.97 -3.70
CA THR A 112 14.56 1.82 -4.61
C THR A 112 14.21 2.21 -6.05
N PRO A 113 15.21 2.53 -6.89
CA PRO A 113 14.98 2.75 -8.32
C PRO A 113 14.33 1.55 -9.01
N ALA A 114 14.69 0.32 -8.63
CA ALA A 114 14.08 -0.90 -9.21
C ALA A 114 12.59 -1.02 -8.86
N GLN A 115 12.20 -0.67 -7.62
CA GLN A 115 10.79 -0.60 -7.24
C GLN A 115 10.06 0.49 -8.01
N ARG A 116 10.70 1.65 -8.25
CA ARG A 116 10.12 2.72 -9.06
C ARG A 116 9.88 2.28 -10.49
N THR A 117 10.87 1.68 -11.16
CA THR A 117 10.71 1.13 -12.51
C THR A 117 9.59 0.09 -12.57
N THR A 118 9.56 -0.84 -11.61
CA THR A 118 8.52 -1.87 -11.55
C THR A 118 7.12 -1.26 -11.38
N LEU A 119 7.01 -0.22 -10.54
CA LEU A 119 5.76 0.50 -10.32
C LEU A 119 5.26 1.16 -11.60
N ASP A 120 6.11 1.94 -12.26
CA ASP A 120 5.77 2.65 -13.48
C ASP A 120 5.31 1.65 -14.57
N THR A 121 6.02 0.52 -14.75
CA THR A 121 5.62 -0.54 -15.68
C THR A 121 4.26 -1.14 -15.33
N VAL A 122 3.98 -1.44 -14.05
CA VAL A 122 2.69 -2.02 -13.64
C VAL A 122 1.53 -1.05 -13.84
N LEU A 123 1.76 0.26 -13.64
CA LEU A 123 0.75 1.29 -13.89
C LEU A 123 0.46 1.41 -15.40
N GLU A 124 1.50 1.46 -16.23
CA GLU A 124 1.38 1.50 -17.69
C GLU A 124 0.58 0.31 -18.24
N GLU A 125 0.93 -0.92 -17.84
CA GLU A 125 0.22 -2.14 -18.26
C GLU A 125 -1.26 -2.16 -17.86
N ARG A 126 -1.61 -1.41 -16.81
CA ARG A 126 -2.99 -1.27 -16.32
C ARG A 126 -3.71 -0.07 -16.90
N GLY A 127 -3.06 0.72 -17.77
CA GLY A 127 -3.60 1.95 -18.32
C GLY A 127 -3.84 3.02 -17.25
N LEU A 128 -3.04 3.01 -16.18
CA LEU A 128 -3.10 4.01 -15.11
C LEU A 128 -1.97 5.02 -15.31
N ASP A 129 -2.32 6.30 -15.36
CA ASP A 129 -1.34 7.37 -15.33
C ASP A 129 -1.05 7.74 -13.86
N PRO A 130 0.21 7.62 -13.39
CA PRO A 130 0.58 7.94 -12.00
C PRO A 130 0.22 9.37 -11.58
N GLU A 131 0.15 10.32 -12.52
CA GLU A 131 -0.21 11.71 -12.23
C GLU A 131 -1.73 11.96 -12.26
N ALA A 132 -2.51 11.04 -12.83
CA ALA A 132 -3.97 11.16 -12.94
C ALA A 132 -4.74 10.36 -11.87
N ILE A 133 -4.16 9.27 -11.36
CA ILE A 133 -4.79 8.46 -10.31
C ILE A 133 -4.78 9.18 -8.96
N ALA A 134 -5.73 8.82 -8.09
CA ALA A 134 -5.80 9.37 -6.73
C ALA A 134 -4.84 8.67 -5.75
N THR A 135 -4.42 7.44 -6.06
CA THR A 135 -3.37 6.74 -5.30
C THR A 135 -2.03 7.45 -5.49
N ARG A 136 -1.45 7.95 -4.41
CA ARG A 136 -0.16 8.66 -4.46
C ARG A 136 0.96 7.69 -4.80
N VAL A 137 1.86 8.10 -5.68
CA VAL A 137 3.09 7.37 -6.02
C VAL A 137 4.27 8.21 -5.55
N GLU A 138 5.04 7.69 -4.58
CA GLU A 138 6.05 8.48 -3.88
C GLU A 138 7.36 7.74 -3.71
N GLN A 139 8.47 8.48 -3.62
CA GLN A 139 9.71 7.93 -3.10
C GLN A 139 9.58 7.77 -1.59
N LEU A 140 9.96 6.61 -1.04
CA LEU A 140 9.99 6.42 0.41
C LEU A 140 11.07 7.33 1.01
N GLY A 141 10.65 8.26 1.89
CA GLY A 141 11.55 9.03 2.74
C GLY A 141 11.97 8.22 3.96
N ARG A 142 11.22 8.38 5.06
CA ARG A 142 11.43 7.62 6.31
C ARG A 142 10.16 6.87 6.69
N PHE A 143 10.35 5.65 7.17
CA PHE A 143 9.34 4.87 7.87
C PHE A 143 9.52 5.03 9.38
N TYR A 144 8.43 5.34 10.08
CA TYR A 144 8.39 5.39 11.53
C TYR A 144 7.53 4.23 12.03
N PRO A 145 8.09 3.24 12.73
CA PRO A 145 7.29 2.19 13.36
C PRO A 145 6.20 2.80 14.25
N ALA A 146 4.98 2.29 14.14
CA ALA A 146 3.91 2.64 15.07
C ALA A 146 4.14 1.94 16.41
N GLU A 147 3.45 2.43 17.43
CA GLU A 147 3.49 1.92 18.79
C GLU A 147 3.19 0.42 18.86
N ASP A 148 3.73 -0.26 19.87
CA ASP A 148 3.75 -1.73 19.92
C ASP A 148 2.37 -2.37 19.97
N TYR A 149 1.39 -1.68 20.55
CA TYR A 149 -0.01 -2.13 20.59
C TYR A 149 -0.68 -2.14 19.19
N HIS A 150 -0.12 -1.43 18.20
CA HIS A 150 -0.56 -1.52 16.81
C HIS A 150 0.05 -2.71 16.07
N GLN A 151 1.21 -3.20 16.50
CA GLN A 151 1.90 -4.31 15.86
C GLN A 151 1.14 -5.61 16.08
N LYS A 152 0.94 -6.39 15.01
CA LYS A 152 0.27 -7.70 15.05
C LYS A 152 -1.11 -7.63 15.71
N HIS A 153 -1.83 -6.51 15.54
CA HIS A 153 -3.08 -6.23 16.24
C HIS A 153 -4.12 -7.36 16.16
N SER A 154 -4.24 -8.05 15.01
CA SER A 154 -5.18 -9.17 14.88
C SER A 154 -4.77 -10.40 15.69
N LEU A 155 -3.48 -10.62 15.92
CA LEU A 155 -2.96 -11.68 16.79
C LEU A 155 -3.23 -11.35 18.25
N ARG A 156 -2.86 -10.14 18.70
CA ARG A 156 -3.11 -9.66 20.07
C ARG A 156 -4.59 -9.68 20.43
N GLY A 157 -5.45 -9.30 19.49
CA GLY A 157 -6.91 -9.36 19.65
C GLY A 157 -7.52 -10.77 19.59
N THR A 158 -6.73 -11.83 19.37
CA THR A 158 -7.24 -13.21 19.29
C THR A 158 -6.90 -14.00 20.54
N PRO A 159 -7.91 -14.43 21.34
CA PRO A 159 -7.67 -15.14 22.58
C PRO A 159 -6.75 -16.36 22.44
N GLY A 160 -5.72 -16.42 23.30
CA GLY A 160 -4.79 -17.55 23.41
C GLY A 160 -3.70 -17.62 22.33
N LEU A 161 -3.65 -16.70 21.37
CA LEU A 161 -2.55 -16.68 20.39
C LEU A 161 -1.34 -15.91 20.89
N GLU A 162 -1.54 -14.74 21.50
CA GLU A 162 -0.45 -13.94 22.07
C GLU A 162 0.26 -14.67 23.21
N SER A 163 -0.48 -15.43 24.02
CA SER A 163 0.08 -16.17 25.17
C SER A 163 1.17 -17.17 24.80
N VAL A 164 1.17 -17.70 23.57
CA VAL A 164 2.25 -18.59 23.09
C VAL A 164 3.57 -17.84 22.95
N PHE A 165 3.52 -16.58 22.53
CA PHE A 165 4.69 -15.71 22.39
C PHE A 165 5.14 -15.17 23.77
N GLU A 166 4.18 -14.87 24.65
CA GLU A 166 4.48 -14.50 26.05
C GLU A 166 5.19 -15.65 26.79
N GLU A 167 4.75 -16.90 26.62
CA GLU A 167 5.40 -18.09 27.20
C GLU A 167 6.84 -18.26 26.70
N LEU A 168 7.11 -17.83 25.46
CA LEU A 168 8.45 -17.82 24.88
C LEU A 168 9.34 -16.70 25.41
N GLY A 169 8.78 -15.74 26.14
CA GLY A 169 9.47 -14.56 26.65
C GLY A 169 9.70 -13.48 25.59
N TYR A 170 8.91 -13.47 24.51
CA TYR A 170 9.03 -12.44 23.47
C TYR A 170 8.62 -11.09 24.04
N ASP A 171 9.46 -10.08 23.83
CA ASP A 171 9.06 -8.69 24.03
C ASP A 171 8.31 -8.13 22.81
N ASP A 172 7.91 -6.86 22.88
CA ASP A 172 7.18 -6.21 21.79
C ASP A 172 7.99 -6.11 20.49
N THR A 173 9.31 -5.99 20.59
CA THR A 173 10.20 -6.00 19.43
C THR A 173 10.27 -7.42 18.84
N ASP A 174 10.47 -8.44 19.66
CA ASP A 174 10.46 -9.83 19.21
C ASP A 174 9.14 -10.18 18.50
N LEU A 175 8.00 -9.78 19.08
CA LEU A 175 6.68 -10.02 18.48
C LEU A 175 6.50 -9.25 17.16
N ARG A 176 6.99 -8.01 17.09
CA ARG A 176 6.95 -7.22 15.86
C ARG A 176 7.80 -7.85 14.76
N GLU A 177 8.96 -8.38 15.09
CA GLU A 177 9.95 -8.92 14.15
C GLU A 177 9.75 -10.41 13.81
N SER A 178 8.89 -11.12 14.55
CA SER A 178 8.62 -12.56 14.39
C SER A 178 7.87 -12.91 13.09
N PRO A 179 8.48 -13.74 12.21
CA PRO A 179 7.79 -14.32 11.05
C PRO A 179 6.56 -15.17 11.40
N ALA A 180 6.63 -15.92 12.50
CA ALA A 180 5.51 -16.70 13.02
C ALA A 180 4.36 -15.79 13.46
N ALA A 181 4.66 -14.66 14.11
CA ALA A 181 3.65 -13.66 14.49
C ALA A 181 3.00 -13.02 13.25
N THR A 182 3.78 -12.70 12.21
CA THR A 182 3.26 -12.20 10.92
C THR A 182 2.29 -13.20 10.29
N THR A 183 2.68 -14.47 10.17
CA THR A 183 1.83 -15.53 9.58
C THR A 183 0.58 -15.80 10.42
N SER A 184 0.71 -15.76 11.74
CA SER A 184 -0.39 -15.99 12.68
C SER A 184 -1.41 -14.85 12.63
N THR A 185 -0.94 -13.59 12.56
CA THR A 185 -1.80 -12.40 12.36
C THR A 185 -2.65 -12.53 11.11
N GLY A 186 -2.07 -13.02 10.02
CA GLY A 186 -2.82 -13.23 8.78
C GLY A 186 -3.84 -14.37 8.84
N SER A 187 -3.53 -15.44 9.57
CA SER A 187 -4.45 -16.56 9.80
C SER A 187 -5.69 -16.15 10.61
N CYS A 188 -5.55 -15.20 11.54
CA CYS A 188 -6.68 -14.63 12.31
C CYS A 188 -7.75 -14.03 11.39
N ARG A 189 -7.34 -13.30 10.34
CA ARG A 189 -8.27 -12.67 9.38
C ARG A 189 -9.05 -13.71 8.58
N THR A 190 -8.41 -14.78 8.14
CA THR A 190 -9.07 -15.89 7.42
C THR A 190 -10.12 -16.57 8.31
N ARG A 191 -9.79 -16.77 9.59
CA ARG A 191 -10.72 -17.33 10.60
C ARG A 191 -11.87 -16.37 10.93
N TRP A 192 -11.62 -15.06 10.99
CA TRP A 192 -12.63 -14.04 11.30
C TRP A 192 -13.57 -13.77 10.12
N ALA A 193 -13.06 -13.70 8.89
CA ALA A 193 -13.87 -13.65 7.66
C ALA A 193 -14.77 -14.90 7.53
N GLY A 194 -14.24 -16.08 7.91
CA GLY A 194 -15.01 -17.32 7.96
C GLY A 194 -16.07 -17.40 9.08
N ARG A 195 -15.94 -16.60 10.14
CA ARG A 195 -16.95 -16.46 11.22
C ARG A 195 -18.01 -15.42 10.87
N SER A 196 -17.65 -14.27 10.30
CA SER A 196 -18.62 -13.25 9.87
C SER A 196 -19.49 -13.73 8.69
N ALA A 197 -18.95 -14.55 7.79
CA ALA A 197 -19.74 -15.24 6.77
C ALA A 197 -20.69 -16.29 7.36
N ARG A 198 -20.32 -16.92 8.49
CA ARG A 198 -21.17 -17.88 9.22
C ARG A 198 -22.27 -17.19 10.02
N SER A 199 -21.98 -16.07 10.69
CA SER A 199 -23.00 -15.31 11.43
C SER A 199 -24.05 -14.69 10.50
N ARG A 200 -23.67 -14.29 9.28
CA ARG A 200 -24.63 -13.90 8.22
C ARG A 200 -25.50 -15.04 7.71
N ARG A 201 -25.07 -16.31 7.84
CA ARG A 201 -25.92 -17.49 7.55
C ARG A 201 -26.83 -17.88 8.72
N SER A 202 -26.51 -17.48 9.95
CA SER A 202 -27.29 -17.84 11.14
C SER A 202 -28.53 -16.97 11.39
N VAL A 203 -28.76 -15.91 10.63
CA VAL A 203 -30.02 -15.11 10.65
C VAL A 203 -31.04 -15.56 9.59
N ALA A 204 -30.66 -16.45 8.66
CA ALA A 204 -31.55 -16.91 7.58
C ALA A 204 -32.08 -18.35 7.80
N GLY A 205 -32.32 -18.74 9.05
CA GLY A 205 -32.59 -20.14 9.43
C GLY A 205 -33.78 -20.35 10.35
N ARG A 206 -34.93 -19.70 10.12
CA ARG A 206 -36.21 -20.19 10.66
C ARG A 206 -37.35 -20.02 9.64
N GLY A 207 -37.76 -21.16 9.08
CA GLY A 207 -39.11 -21.41 8.60
C GLY A 207 -39.41 -20.98 7.17
N ARG A 208 -39.56 -21.96 6.28
CA ARG A 208 -40.83 -22.26 5.56
C ARG A 208 -40.63 -23.48 4.66
N GLY A 209 -41.70 -24.27 4.57
CA GLY A 209 -41.70 -25.64 4.06
C GLY A 209 -41.35 -25.81 2.58
N GLN A 210 -40.86 -27.01 2.30
CA GLN A 210 -40.62 -27.58 0.97
C GLN A 210 -41.92 -27.65 0.14
N PRO A 211 -41.91 -27.31 -1.15
CA PRO A 211 -42.84 -27.88 -2.12
C PRO A 211 -42.15 -28.94 -3.00
N ARG A 212 -42.89 -30.02 -3.25
CA ARG A 212 -42.52 -31.19 -4.07
C ARG A 212 -42.50 -30.85 -5.58
N PRO A 213 -41.79 -31.64 -6.43
CA PRO A 213 -41.67 -31.35 -7.85
C PRO A 213 -42.82 -32.00 -8.65
N TRP A 214 -43.46 -31.24 -9.54
CA TRP A 214 -44.38 -31.75 -10.56
C TRP A 214 -44.00 -31.25 -11.96
N SER A 215 -44.42 -32.03 -12.93
CA SER A 215 -43.78 -32.31 -14.22
C SER A 215 -44.21 -31.43 -15.39
N ARG A 216 -43.34 -31.48 -16.41
CA ARG A 216 -43.41 -30.98 -17.78
C ARG A 216 -44.76 -31.22 -18.48
N ARG A 217 -45.34 -30.18 -19.12
CA ARG A 217 -46.17 -30.28 -20.33
C ARG A 217 -45.95 -29.06 -21.24
N GLU A 218 -45.94 -29.35 -22.54
CA GLU A 218 -45.71 -28.44 -23.68
C GLU A 218 -47.01 -27.73 -24.13
N VAL A 219 -46.91 -27.03 -25.29
CA VAL A 219 -47.95 -26.62 -26.28
C VAL A 219 -48.22 -25.10 -26.32
N PRO A 220 -48.49 -24.43 -27.48
CA PRO A 220 -47.84 -24.45 -28.80
C PRO A 220 -47.65 -23.04 -29.43
N GLN A 221 -47.12 -22.99 -30.65
CA GLN A 221 -46.99 -21.81 -31.52
C GLN A 221 -48.35 -21.29 -32.06
N SER A 222 -48.47 -19.98 -32.34
CA SER A 222 -48.80 -19.50 -33.70
C SER A 222 -48.83 -17.97 -33.89
N ARG A 223 -48.08 -17.55 -34.93
CA ARG A 223 -48.44 -16.66 -36.06
C ARG A 223 -48.74 -15.16 -35.86
N GLY A 224 -47.80 -14.39 -36.43
CA GLY A 224 -48.06 -13.37 -37.47
C GLY A 224 -48.30 -11.95 -36.95
N ARG A 225 -47.99 -10.88 -37.67
CA ARG A 225 -47.48 -10.65 -39.03
C ARG A 225 -47.21 -9.14 -39.11
N ARG A 226 -46.09 -8.75 -39.78
CA ARG A 226 -45.91 -7.53 -40.61
C ARG A 226 -46.06 -6.17 -39.88
N SER A 227 -45.47 -5.04 -40.26
CA SER A 227 -44.68 -4.53 -41.40
C SER A 227 -44.22 -3.14 -40.94
N ALA A 228 -42.93 -2.79 -41.03
CA ALA A 228 -42.28 -2.04 -42.11
C ALA A 228 -42.41 -0.50 -42.07
N ARG A 229 -41.30 0.13 -42.48
CA ARG A 229 -41.04 1.55 -42.83
C ARG A 229 -40.75 2.53 -41.68
N ALA A 230 -39.91 3.55 -41.83
CA ALA A 230 -38.81 3.89 -42.76
C ALA A 230 -38.30 5.28 -42.35
N ALA A 231 -37.01 5.55 -42.63
CA ALA A 231 -36.41 6.84 -43.06
C ALA A 231 -36.59 8.09 -42.15
N SER A 232 -35.50 8.64 -41.60
CA SER A 232 -34.53 9.57 -42.22
C SER A 232 -34.95 11.03 -42.13
N ALA A 233 -34.12 11.88 -41.51
CA ALA A 233 -33.71 13.18 -42.05
C ALA A 233 -32.73 13.89 -41.10
N ALA A 234 -31.69 14.44 -41.71
CA ALA A 234 -30.63 15.27 -41.14
C ALA A 234 -31.03 16.76 -41.10
N SER A 235 -30.27 17.56 -40.34
CA SER A 235 -29.77 18.93 -40.66
C SER A 235 -28.96 19.39 -39.43
N ALA A 236 -27.64 19.61 -39.52
CA ALA A 236 -26.97 20.88 -39.89
C ALA A 236 -27.26 22.01 -38.87
N THR A 237 -26.39 22.94 -38.45
CA THR A 237 -24.96 23.28 -38.57
C THR A 237 -24.86 24.57 -37.74
N THR A 238 -23.84 24.80 -36.89
CA THR A 238 -23.20 26.14 -36.80
C THR A 238 -21.91 26.11 -36.00
N THR A 239 -20.86 26.47 -36.72
CA THR A 239 -19.50 26.83 -36.29
C THR A 239 -19.51 28.26 -35.76
N SER A 240 -18.71 28.57 -34.74
CA SER A 240 -18.14 29.92 -34.59
C SER A 240 -16.72 29.82 -34.03
N THR A 241 -15.77 30.31 -34.82
CA THR A 241 -14.36 30.44 -34.47
C THR A 241 -13.97 31.92 -34.57
N SER A 242 -13.02 32.30 -33.71
CA SER A 242 -11.99 33.35 -33.93
C SER A 242 -12.31 34.78 -33.41
N PRO A 243 -11.30 35.68 -33.32
CA PRO A 243 -10.16 35.66 -32.38
C PRO A 243 -9.84 37.09 -31.84
N SER A 244 -8.80 37.23 -31.00
CA SER A 244 -7.81 38.35 -30.94
C SER A 244 -7.20 38.48 -29.53
N THR A 245 -5.95 38.05 -29.31
CA THR A 245 -4.65 38.76 -29.39
C THR A 245 -4.34 39.80 -28.30
N THR A 246 -3.27 39.46 -27.56
CA THR A 246 -2.15 40.30 -27.10
C THR A 246 -2.42 41.46 -26.13
N ARG A 247 -1.76 41.39 -24.95
CA ARG A 247 -0.68 42.34 -24.63
C ARG A 247 0.24 41.79 -23.54
N SER A 248 1.51 41.75 -23.89
CA SER A 248 2.70 41.60 -23.06
C SER A 248 2.95 42.87 -22.24
N SER A 249 3.43 42.71 -21.01
CA SER A 249 4.23 43.74 -20.34
C SER A 249 5.19 43.06 -19.38
N GLY A 250 6.43 42.89 -19.85
CA GLY A 250 7.57 42.72 -18.97
C GLY A 250 7.86 44.02 -18.23
N SER A 251 8.47 43.88 -17.06
CA SER A 251 9.25 44.94 -16.42
C SER A 251 10.44 44.28 -15.76
N SER A 252 11.53 44.25 -16.51
CA SER A 252 12.88 44.25 -15.98
C SER A 252 13.29 45.70 -15.66
N VAL A 253 14.42 45.85 -14.95
CA VAL A 253 15.32 47.02 -14.81
C VAL A 253 15.26 47.66 -13.41
N PRO A 254 16.36 48.20 -12.81
CA PRO A 254 17.80 47.94 -12.96
C PRO A 254 18.51 47.63 -11.61
N GLY A 255 19.72 47.08 -11.67
CA GLY A 255 20.72 47.29 -10.61
C GLY A 255 21.53 48.58 -10.84
N PRO A 256 22.20 49.11 -9.81
CA PRO A 256 23.52 49.68 -10.06
C PRO A 256 24.60 49.33 -9.00
N ARG A 257 25.81 49.11 -9.53
CA ARG A 257 27.14 49.61 -9.08
C ARG A 257 27.72 49.08 -7.75
N THR A 258 28.77 48.26 -7.80
CA THR A 258 30.22 48.59 -7.84
C THR A 258 30.78 49.37 -6.64
N GLY A 259 31.71 48.73 -5.92
CA GLY A 259 32.74 49.31 -5.06
C GLY A 259 33.57 48.19 -4.39
N ARG A 260 34.65 47.70 -5.01
CA ARG A 260 36.07 48.04 -4.74
C ARG A 260 36.51 47.93 -3.26
N THR A 261 37.23 46.84 -2.97
CA THR A 261 38.55 46.63 -2.26
C THR A 261 39.23 47.79 -1.50
N PRO A 262 40.25 47.60 -0.60
CA PRO A 262 41.18 46.45 -0.46
C PRO A 262 41.64 46.06 0.98
N GLY A 263 42.45 44.99 1.10
CA GLY A 263 43.37 44.71 2.21
C GLY A 263 43.53 43.20 2.41
N GLY A 264 44.57 42.53 1.89
CA GLY A 264 45.97 42.59 2.35
C GLY A 264 46.16 41.53 3.46
N GLY A 265 47.06 40.55 3.41
CA GLY A 265 48.07 40.11 2.47
C GLY A 265 48.73 38.83 3.01
N ARG A 266 49.79 38.37 2.31
CA ARG A 266 50.83 37.39 2.72
C ARG A 266 50.36 35.92 2.89
N ARG A 267 50.62 35.01 1.93
CA ARG A 267 51.85 34.20 1.76
C ARG A 267 52.51 33.81 3.10
N VAL A 268 52.59 32.50 3.42
CA VAL A 268 53.84 31.76 3.68
C VAL A 268 53.62 30.23 3.52
N ALA A 269 54.54 29.64 2.74
CA ALA A 269 55.15 28.30 2.72
C ALA A 269 54.39 26.95 2.79
N ARG A 270 54.86 26.12 1.84
CA ARG A 270 54.95 24.66 1.81
C ARG A 270 55.81 24.07 2.94
N SER A 271 55.48 22.84 3.32
CA SER A 271 56.37 21.69 3.66
C SER A 271 55.42 20.52 3.96
N VAL A 272 55.27 19.43 3.21
CA VAL A 272 56.18 18.36 2.72
C VAL A 272 57.23 17.90 3.74
N SER A 273 56.97 16.72 4.34
CA SER A 273 57.91 15.68 4.84
C SER A 273 56.99 14.49 5.22
N SER A 274 56.90 13.41 4.45
CA SER A 274 57.82 12.28 4.28
C SER A 274 58.23 11.56 5.58
N GLU A 275 57.77 10.30 5.65
CA GLU A 275 58.44 9.08 6.12
C GLU A 275 58.80 8.80 7.60
N LYS A 276 58.37 7.58 7.97
CA LYS A 276 59.09 6.48 8.65
C LYS A 276 58.92 6.22 10.15
N SER A 277 58.46 4.98 10.38
CA SER A 277 58.91 3.99 11.38
C SER A 277 58.54 4.21 12.84
N GLU A 278 57.68 3.35 13.38
CA GLU A 278 58.07 2.12 14.11
C GLU A 278 56.93 1.10 14.07
#